data_AF-A0A6U7EQH9-F1
#
_entry.id   AF-A0A6U7EQH9-F1
#
_cell.length_a   1.000
_cell.length_b   1.000
_cell.length_c   1.000
_cell.angle_alpha   90.00
_cell.angle_beta   90.00
_cell.angle_gamma   90.00
#
_symmetry.space_group_name_H-M   'P 1'
#
loop_
_entity.id
_entity.type
_entity.pdbx_description
1 polymer ?
#
loop_
_entity_poly.entity_id
_entity_poly.type
_entity_poly.pdbx_seq_one_letter_code
_entity_poly.pdbx_strand_id
1 'polypeptide(L)'
;APIPHAVNATLHTYKATPRLRALSALNTTVPSQTAIRSGSGSISTAPVQRPALGAVAFVVAALCTASASVYFESMIKLRPGEEHKKAASLWLRSIQLCAIASVIAFATVLMQGTHHHSPLHGFSLMPWLCVLWNGGGGLLVAMTMKHADNILRGFAQGFAIILGALGSYVCFGLKLTPLFSLGAVVVLISIPLYGAPSCVFPRMPAALSSLCQRPL
;
A
#
# COMPACT_ATOMS: atom_id res chain seq x y z
N ALA A 1 27.01 41.73 -22.92
CA ALA A 1 27.04 41.44 -24.36
C ALA A 1 25.93 40.45 -24.69
N PRO A 2 25.17 40.66 -25.78
CA PRO A 2 23.88 40.00 -26.04
C PRO A 2 24.03 38.79 -26.98
N ILE A 3 23.45 37.62 -26.64
CA ILE A 3 22.86 36.65 -27.60
C ILE A 3 21.73 35.87 -26.88
N PRO A 4 20.45 36.16 -27.17
CA PRO A 4 19.30 35.32 -26.87
C PRO A 4 19.08 34.28 -27.98
N HIS A 5 18.14 33.34 -27.77
CA HIS A 5 17.48 32.43 -28.75
C HIS A 5 17.75 30.92 -28.68
N ALA A 6 18.83 30.41 -28.08
CA ALA A 6 19.02 28.94 -27.98
C ALA A 6 18.23 28.30 -26.81
N VAL A 7 18.04 29.03 -25.70
CA VAL A 7 17.37 28.53 -24.49
C VAL A 7 15.86 28.32 -24.71
N ASN A 8 15.25 29.09 -25.60
CA ASN A 8 13.81 28.99 -25.86
C ASN A 8 13.45 27.73 -26.67
N ALA A 9 14.39 27.20 -27.47
CA ALA A 9 14.19 25.96 -28.21
C ALA A 9 14.25 24.73 -27.29
N THR A 10 15.13 24.73 -26.29
CA THR A 10 15.27 23.61 -25.33
C THR A 10 14.08 23.52 -24.35
N LEU A 11 13.44 24.65 -24.05
CA LEU A 11 12.24 24.74 -23.22
C LEU A 11 10.99 24.16 -23.91
N HIS A 12 10.95 24.18 -25.24
CA HIS A 12 9.86 23.56 -26.02
C HIS A 12 9.97 22.03 -26.09
N THR A 13 11.18 21.46 -26.09
CA THR A 13 11.37 20.01 -26.10
C THR A 13 11.01 19.37 -24.75
N TYR A 14 11.18 20.09 -23.64
CA TYR A 14 10.87 19.58 -22.29
C TYR A 14 9.35 19.47 -21.99
N LYS A 15 8.51 20.12 -22.79
CA LYS A 15 7.03 20.01 -22.72
C LYS A 15 6.47 18.76 -23.43
N ALA A 16 7.29 18.02 -24.19
CA ALA A 16 6.79 17.07 -25.19
C ALA A 16 6.80 15.57 -24.79
N THR A 17 7.14 15.20 -23.55
CA THR A 17 7.16 13.78 -23.15
C THR A 17 6.12 13.46 -22.07
N PRO A 18 4.83 13.28 -22.44
CA PRO A 18 3.77 12.90 -21.50
C PRO A 18 3.99 11.51 -20.85
N ARG A 19 4.84 10.66 -21.45
CA ARG A 19 5.12 9.31 -20.96
C ARG A 19 5.96 9.26 -19.68
N LEU A 20 6.83 10.25 -19.44
CA LEU A 20 7.66 10.28 -18.22
C LEU A 20 6.92 10.84 -17.00
N ARG A 21 5.97 11.77 -17.19
CA ARG A 21 5.09 12.23 -16.09
C ARG A 21 4.12 11.16 -15.61
N ALA A 22 3.68 10.27 -16.50
CA ALA A 22 2.83 9.15 -16.13
C ALA A 22 3.57 8.13 -15.25
N LEU A 23 4.85 7.87 -15.57
CA LEU A 23 5.68 6.93 -14.80
C LEU A 23 6.11 7.50 -13.44
N SER A 24 6.35 8.80 -13.33
CA SER A 24 6.58 9.44 -12.01
C SER A 24 5.29 9.55 -11.18
N ALA A 25 4.13 9.72 -11.82
CA ALA A 25 2.84 9.73 -11.13
C ALA A 25 2.47 8.36 -10.55
N LEU A 26 2.83 7.26 -11.22
CA LEU A 26 2.62 5.89 -10.72
C LEU A 26 3.45 5.58 -9.46
N ASN A 27 4.65 6.15 -9.35
CA ASN A 27 5.54 5.90 -8.22
C ASN A 27 5.28 6.83 -7.02
N THR A 28 4.46 7.88 -7.19
CA THR A 28 4.10 8.84 -6.12
C THR A 28 2.71 8.54 -5.51
N THR A 29 2.02 7.51 -5.98
CA THR A 29 0.70 7.07 -5.46
C THR A 29 0.77 6.03 -4.34
N VAL A 30 1.79 6.11 -3.48
CA VAL A 30 1.59 5.72 -2.08
C VAL A 30 1.24 7.01 -1.36
N PRO A 31 -0.04 7.36 -1.16
CA PRO A 31 -0.34 8.38 -0.17
C PRO A 31 0.11 7.78 1.16
N SER A 32 1.24 8.23 1.68
CA SER A 32 1.41 8.33 3.12
C SER A 32 0.18 9.10 3.61
N GLN A 33 -0.83 8.38 4.10
CA GLN A 33 -2.01 8.97 4.72
C GLN A 33 -1.56 9.60 6.05
N THR A 34 -0.93 10.76 5.95
CA THR A 34 -0.73 11.71 7.04
C THR A 34 -0.99 13.11 6.49
N ALA A 35 -2.20 13.30 5.94
CA ALA A 35 -2.72 14.62 5.66
C ALA A 35 -4.17 14.70 6.11
N ILE A 36 -4.41 14.77 7.43
CA ILE A 36 -5.58 15.45 7.94
C ILE A 36 -5.40 16.93 7.59
N ARG A 37 -5.95 17.36 6.45
CA ARG A 37 -5.92 18.76 6.03
C ARG A 37 -7.13 19.48 6.64
N SER A 38 -6.95 20.06 7.82
CA SER A 38 -7.73 21.20 8.29
C SER A 38 -6.81 22.39 8.42
N GLY A 39 -7.00 23.39 7.56
CA GLY A 39 -6.18 24.59 7.49
C GLY A 39 -6.43 25.34 6.19
N SER A 40 -7.31 26.33 6.25
CA SER A 40 -7.57 27.30 5.18
C SER A 40 -6.31 28.14 4.97
N GLY A 41 -5.75 28.10 3.76
CA GLY A 41 -4.54 28.82 3.38
C GLY A 41 -4.33 28.72 1.88
N SER A 42 -4.59 29.83 1.18
CA SER A 42 -4.63 29.96 -0.27
C SER A 42 -3.23 30.00 -0.91
N ILE A 43 -2.86 28.94 -1.63
CA ILE A 43 -1.92 29.00 -2.76
C ILE A 43 -2.64 28.34 -3.94
N SER A 44 -3.11 29.16 -4.88
CA SER A 44 -3.87 28.74 -6.05
C SER A 44 -2.93 28.45 -7.22
N THR A 45 -2.39 27.24 -7.25
CA THR A 45 -2.20 26.49 -8.49
C THR A 45 -3.07 25.25 -8.35
N ALA A 46 -4.38 25.40 -8.57
CA ALA A 46 -5.30 24.27 -8.45
C ALA A 46 -4.80 23.14 -9.38
N PRO A 47 -4.35 22.00 -8.84
CA PRO A 47 -4.02 20.86 -9.70
C PRO A 47 -5.30 20.51 -10.45
N VAL A 48 -5.20 20.30 -11.77
CA VAL A 48 -6.34 19.83 -12.59
C VAL A 48 -6.77 18.48 -12.01
N GLN A 49 -7.80 18.50 -11.17
CA GLN A 49 -8.32 17.31 -10.51
C GLN A 49 -9.01 16.46 -11.57
N ARG A 50 -8.45 15.28 -11.84
CA ARG A 50 -9.02 14.29 -12.75
C ARG A 50 -9.51 13.10 -11.92
N PRO A 51 -10.69 13.18 -11.30
CA PRO A 51 -11.21 12.12 -10.42
C PRO A 51 -11.31 10.78 -11.15
N ALA A 52 -11.69 10.78 -12.43
CA ALA A 52 -11.72 9.58 -13.26
C ALA A 52 -10.34 8.93 -13.41
N LEU A 53 -9.29 9.73 -13.62
CA LEU A 53 -7.91 9.22 -13.70
C LEU A 53 -7.43 8.68 -12.35
N GLY A 54 -7.79 9.35 -11.24
CA GLY A 54 -7.52 8.87 -9.89
C GLY A 54 -8.23 7.56 -9.56
N ALA A 55 -9.48 7.40 -10.00
CA ALA A 55 -10.24 6.17 -9.82
C ALA A 55 -9.61 5.00 -10.59
N VAL A 56 -9.23 5.20 -11.87
CA VAL A 56 -8.55 4.16 -12.66
C VAL A 56 -7.19 3.82 -12.06
N ALA A 57 -6.41 4.82 -11.65
CA ALA A 57 -5.12 4.60 -10.99
C ALA A 57 -5.26 3.79 -9.69
N PHE A 58 -6.28 4.10 -8.88
CA PHE A 58 -6.56 3.36 -7.64
C PHE A 58 -6.95 1.89 -7.92
N VAL A 59 -7.80 1.63 -8.92
CA VAL A 59 -8.18 0.25 -9.29
C VAL A 59 -6.97 -0.55 -9.76
N VAL A 60 -6.14 0.02 -10.63
CA VAL A 60 -4.91 -0.63 -11.11
C VAL A 60 -3.94 -0.89 -9.94
N ALA A 61 -3.75 0.09 -9.06
CA ALA A 61 -2.91 -0.05 -7.87
C ALA A 61 -3.45 -1.13 -6.91
N ALA A 62 -4.78 -1.20 -6.70
CA ALA A 62 -5.42 -2.20 -5.88
C ALA A 62 -5.25 -3.62 -6.45
N LEU A 63 -5.45 -3.80 -7.76
CA LEU A 63 -5.25 -5.09 -8.44
C LEU A 63 -3.78 -5.53 -8.38
N CYS A 64 -2.84 -4.61 -8.60
CA CYS A 64 -1.41 -4.87 -8.48
C CYS A 64 -1.04 -5.30 -7.05
N THR A 65 -1.53 -4.58 -6.04
CA THR A 65 -1.27 -4.87 -4.62
C THR A 65 -1.86 -6.20 -4.21
N ALA A 66 -3.09 -6.50 -4.63
CA ALA A 66 -3.75 -7.79 -4.37
C ALA A 66 -2.97 -8.95 -4.99
N SER A 67 -2.58 -8.82 -6.27
CA SER A 67 -1.81 -9.84 -6.99
C SER A 67 -0.45 -10.09 -6.33
N ALA A 68 0.26 -9.04 -5.92
CA ALA A 68 1.54 -9.15 -5.23
C ALA A 68 1.40 -9.90 -3.91
N SER A 69 0.35 -9.63 -3.12
CA SER A 69 0.13 -10.29 -1.83
C SER A 69 -0.08 -11.81 -1.97
N VAL A 70 -0.88 -12.24 -2.94
CA VAL A 70 -1.14 -13.66 -3.22
C VAL A 70 0.08 -14.35 -3.85
N TYR A 71 0.87 -13.63 -4.65
CA TYR A 71 2.11 -14.15 -5.23
C TYR A 71 3.16 -14.45 -4.15
N PHE A 72 3.36 -13.54 -3.18
CA PHE A 72 4.24 -13.81 -2.05
C PHE A 72 3.76 -14.98 -1.20
N GLU A 73 2.45 -15.08 -0.97
CA GLU A 73 1.85 -16.20 -0.25
C GLU A 73 2.07 -17.54 -0.98
N SER A 74 1.87 -17.56 -2.30
CA SER A 74 2.07 -18.75 -3.13
C SER A 74 3.54 -19.17 -3.13
N MET A 75 4.46 -18.23 -3.23
CA MET A 75 5.90 -18.48 -3.15
C MET A 75 6.32 -19.12 -1.80
N ILE A 76 5.65 -18.75 -0.71
CA ILE A 76 5.85 -19.31 0.64
C ILE A 76 5.28 -20.72 0.75
N LYS A 77 4.14 -20.99 0.11
CA LYS A 77 3.41 -22.26 0.22
C LYS A 77 3.88 -23.35 -0.75
N LEU A 78 4.45 -22.98 -1.91
CA LEU A 78 4.86 -23.90 -2.99
C LEU A 78 6.13 -24.73 -2.71
N ARG A 79 6.83 -24.54 -1.58
CA ARG A 79 8.02 -25.31 -1.19
C ARG A 79 7.79 -26.09 0.12
N PRO A 80 7.06 -27.22 0.08
CA PRO A 80 6.92 -28.11 1.22
C PRO A 80 8.23 -28.89 1.47
N GLY A 81 8.73 -28.90 2.71
CA GLY A 81 9.84 -29.78 3.14
C GLY A 81 11.07 -29.12 3.78
N GLU A 82 11.23 -27.80 3.72
CA GLU A 82 12.44 -27.10 4.17
C GLU A 82 12.12 -25.80 4.94
N GLU A 83 11.45 -25.93 6.10
CA GLU A 83 10.95 -24.78 6.90
C GLU A 83 12.06 -23.79 7.33
N HIS A 84 13.25 -24.31 7.65
CA HIS A 84 14.37 -23.49 8.11
C HIS A 84 14.99 -22.66 6.97
N LYS A 85 15.07 -23.22 5.76
CA LYS A 85 15.51 -22.50 4.56
C LYS A 85 14.44 -21.54 4.03
N LYS A 86 13.16 -21.84 4.28
CA LYS A 86 12.01 -20.99 3.92
C LYS A 86 12.07 -19.63 4.62
N ALA A 87 12.38 -19.59 5.92
CA ALA A 87 12.53 -18.34 6.66
C ALA A 87 13.65 -17.46 6.07
N ALA A 88 14.84 -18.02 5.86
CA ALA A 88 15.97 -17.30 5.27
C ALA A 88 15.64 -16.79 3.85
N SER A 89 14.99 -17.61 3.03
CA SER A 89 14.63 -17.25 1.66
C SER A 89 13.59 -16.13 1.56
N LEU A 90 12.78 -15.90 2.59
CA LEU A 90 11.82 -14.79 2.64
C LEU A 90 12.49 -13.46 2.96
N TRP A 91 13.38 -13.47 3.94
CA TRP A 91 14.19 -12.32 4.29
C TRP A 91 14.99 -11.82 3.10
N LEU A 92 15.67 -12.71 2.37
CA LEU A 92 16.42 -12.31 1.18
C LEU A 92 15.55 -11.66 0.11
N ARG A 93 14.34 -12.18 -0.13
CA ARG A 93 13.43 -11.59 -1.12
C ARG A 93 12.90 -10.23 -0.69
N SER A 94 12.54 -10.07 0.58
CA SER A 94 12.15 -8.78 1.13
C SER A 94 13.29 -7.77 1.04
N ILE A 95 14.53 -8.19 1.32
CA ILE A 95 15.73 -7.34 1.18
C ILE A 95 15.98 -6.99 -0.29
N GLN A 96 15.81 -7.92 -1.22
CA GLN A 96 15.93 -7.66 -2.67
C GLN A 96 14.90 -6.62 -3.14
N LEU A 97 13.65 -6.72 -2.71
CA LEU A 97 12.60 -5.74 -3.00
C LEU A 97 12.96 -4.36 -2.44
N CYS A 98 13.41 -4.31 -1.17
CA CYS A 98 13.85 -3.07 -0.54
C CYS A 98 15.08 -2.46 -1.25
N ALA A 99 16.03 -3.29 -1.70
CA ALA A 99 17.21 -2.82 -2.42
C ALA A 99 16.85 -2.18 -3.76
N ILE A 100 15.97 -2.82 -4.54
CA ILE A 100 15.47 -2.27 -5.80
C ILE A 100 14.69 -0.98 -5.55
N ALA A 101 13.82 -0.97 -4.53
CA ALA A 101 13.05 0.22 -4.15
C ALA A 101 13.96 1.38 -3.71
N SER A 102 15.04 1.09 -2.97
CA SER A 102 16.02 2.09 -2.54
C SER A 102 16.76 2.73 -3.72
N VAL A 103 17.16 1.93 -4.73
CA VAL A 103 17.79 2.44 -5.96
C VAL A 103 16.84 3.36 -6.72
N ILE A 104 15.57 2.95 -6.87
CA ILE A 104 14.55 3.77 -7.53
C ILE A 104 14.30 5.06 -6.75
N ALA A 105 14.17 4.99 -5.42
CA ALA A 105 13.97 6.15 -4.55
C ALA A 105 15.14 7.14 -4.68
N PHE A 106 16.38 6.64 -4.63
CA PHE A 106 17.57 7.46 -4.83
C PHE A 106 17.59 8.13 -6.21
N ALA A 107 17.27 7.39 -7.28
CA ALA A 107 17.15 7.95 -8.62
C ALA A 107 16.08 9.06 -8.70
N THR A 108 14.93 8.88 -8.05
CA THR A 108 13.89 9.93 -8.02
C THR A 108 14.33 11.21 -7.31
N VAL A 109 15.15 11.10 -6.26
CA VAL A 109 15.73 12.26 -5.56
C VAL A 109 16.71 13.00 -6.47
N LEU A 110 17.56 12.28 -7.22
CA LEU A 110 18.48 12.89 -8.19
C LEU A 110 17.74 13.61 -9.33
N MET A 111 16.64 13.02 -9.83
CA MET A 111 15.84 13.60 -10.91
C MET A 111 15.05 14.84 -10.49
N GLN A 112 14.75 15.02 -9.20
CA GLN A 112 14.03 16.20 -8.69
C GLN A 112 14.92 17.45 -8.61
N GLY A 113 16.24 17.31 -8.79
CA GLY A 113 17.20 18.41 -8.78
C GLY A 113 17.42 18.96 -7.38
N THR A 114 18.65 18.83 -6.86
CA THR A 114 19.07 19.39 -5.57
C THR A 114 19.26 20.90 -5.71
N HIS A 115 18.16 21.63 -5.88
CA HIS A 115 18.26 22.98 -6.42
C HIS A 115 18.76 24.06 -5.46
N HIS A 116 18.90 23.82 -4.14
CA HIS A 116 19.64 24.72 -3.24
C HIS A 116 20.02 24.14 -1.85
N HIS A 117 19.60 22.94 -1.47
CA HIS A 117 19.88 22.35 -0.15
C HIS A 117 20.25 20.86 -0.25
N SER A 118 21.10 20.40 0.67
CA SER A 118 21.39 18.97 0.83
C SER A 118 20.09 18.20 1.14
N PRO A 119 19.87 17.00 0.56
CA PRO A 119 18.64 16.22 0.78
C PRO A 119 18.38 15.86 2.26
N LEU A 120 19.37 16.03 3.14
CA LEU A 120 19.29 15.77 4.58
C LEU A 120 19.21 17.06 5.42
N HIS A 121 18.93 18.21 4.81
CA HIS A 121 18.87 19.48 5.54
C HIS A 121 17.60 19.53 6.42
N GLY A 122 17.77 19.74 7.73
CA GLY A 122 16.66 19.81 8.69
C GLY A 122 16.14 18.45 9.19
N PHE A 123 16.88 17.36 9.00
CA PHE A 123 16.53 16.03 9.53
C PHE A 123 16.67 16.01 11.06
N SER A 124 15.57 16.30 11.76
CA SER A 124 15.46 16.22 13.22
C SER A 124 15.21 14.78 13.68
N LEU A 125 15.11 14.56 15.00
CA LEU A 125 14.87 13.23 15.58
C LEU A 125 13.51 12.63 15.16
N MET A 126 12.50 13.46 14.90
CA MET A 126 11.14 12.99 14.66
C MET A 126 10.99 12.23 13.32
N PRO A 127 11.52 12.74 12.18
CA PRO A 127 11.62 11.96 10.94
C PRO A 127 12.39 10.64 11.10
N TRP A 128 13.46 10.59 11.91
CA TRP A 128 14.18 9.34 12.17
C TRP A 128 13.29 8.30 12.85
N LEU A 129 12.50 8.71 13.85
CA LEU A 129 11.52 7.84 14.49
C LEU A 129 10.44 7.38 13.50
N CYS A 130 9.97 8.27 12.62
CA CYS A 130 9.02 7.90 11.56
C CYS A 130 9.61 6.86 10.60
N VAL A 131 10.88 6.99 10.20
CA VAL A 131 11.55 6.02 9.32
C VAL A 131 11.69 4.67 10.02
N LEU A 132 12.12 4.66 11.27
CA LEU A 132 12.23 3.43 12.07
C LEU A 132 10.87 2.76 12.27
N TRP A 133 9.82 3.53 12.56
CA TRP A 133 8.47 3.02 12.73
C TRP A 133 7.87 2.47 11.44
N ASN A 134 8.01 3.20 10.32
CA ASN A 134 7.52 2.74 9.01
C ASN A 134 8.31 1.51 8.51
N GLY A 135 9.63 1.51 8.68
CA GLY A 135 10.48 0.37 8.32
C GLY A 135 10.18 -0.86 9.18
N GLY A 136 10.07 -0.68 10.50
CA GLY A 136 9.70 -1.73 11.44
C GLY A 136 8.32 -2.31 11.17
N GLY A 137 7.34 -1.47 10.83
CA GLY A 137 6.00 -1.92 10.44
C GLY A 137 5.99 -2.80 9.20
N GLY A 138 6.81 -2.47 8.19
CA GLY A 138 6.97 -3.29 6.98
C GLY A 138 7.58 -4.67 7.28
N LEU A 139 8.58 -4.73 8.15
CA LEU A 139 9.19 -5.99 8.59
C LEU A 139 8.23 -6.85 9.42
N LEU A 140 7.44 -6.23 10.30
CA LEU A 140 6.43 -6.93 11.10
C LEU A 140 5.37 -7.57 10.19
N VAL A 141 4.91 -6.85 9.18
CA VAL A 141 3.99 -7.39 8.16
C VAL A 141 4.62 -8.58 7.45
N ALA A 142 5.87 -8.50 7.00
CA ALA A 142 6.56 -9.61 6.35
C ALA A 142 6.65 -10.85 7.24
N MET A 143 6.89 -10.66 8.55
CA MET A 143 6.90 -11.74 9.54
C MET A 143 5.52 -12.39 9.73
N THR A 144 4.46 -11.59 9.80
CA THR A 144 3.10 -12.12 9.94
C THR A 144 2.69 -12.96 8.73
N MET A 145 3.11 -12.59 7.52
CA MET A 145 2.83 -13.36 6.29
C MET A 145 3.48 -14.74 6.24
N LYS A 146 4.51 -14.99 7.06
CA LYS A 146 5.08 -16.33 7.17
C LYS A 146 4.12 -17.30 7.88
N HIS A 147 3.30 -16.80 8.80
CA HIS A 147 2.50 -17.62 9.72
C HIS A 147 0.98 -17.45 9.54
N ALA A 148 0.53 -16.49 8.74
CA ALA A 148 -0.89 -16.20 8.53
C ALA A 148 -1.27 -16.25 7.05
N ASP A 149 -2.51 -16.68 6.78
CA ASP A 149 -3.12 -16.57 5.46
C ASP A 149 -3.43 -15.11 5.13
N ASN A 150 -3.27 -14.74 3.86
CA ASN A 150 -3.44 -13.35 3.41
C ASN A 150 -4.89 -12.82 3.65
N ILE A 151 -5.88 -13.71 3.67
CA ILE A 151 -7.28 -13.37 3.98
C ILE A 151 -7.44 -12.94 5.45
N LEU A 152 -6.85 -13.71 6.38
CA LEU A 152 -6.96 -13.43 7.82
C LEU A 152 -6.25 -12.14 8.19
N ARG A 153 -5.14 -11.83 7.51
CA ARG A 153 -4.46 -10.53 7.62
C ARG A 153 -5.39 -9.35 7.28
N GLY A 154 -6.22 -9.50 6.24
CA GLY A 154 -7.21 -8.50 5.85
C GLY A 154 -8.24 -8.22 6.95
N PHE A 155 -8.80 -9.28 7.55
CA PHE A 155 -9.73 -9.16 8.68
C PHE A 155 -9.08 -8.54 9.92
N ALA A 156 -7.86 -8.98 10.25
CA ALA A 156 -7.11 -8.44 11.38
C ALA A 156 -6.82 -6.94 11.22
N GLN A 157 -6.46 -6.50 10.01
CA GLN A 157 -6.24 -5.08 9.73
C GLN A 157 -7.52 -4.27 9.84
N GLY A 158 -8.65 -4.77 9.34
CA GLY A 158 -9.96 -4.13 9.50
C GLY A 158 -10.36 -3.99 10.98
N PHE A 159 -10.18 -5.05 11.77
CA PHE A 159 -10.44 -5.03 13.21
C PHE A 159 -9.53 -4.05 13.96
N ALA A 160 -8.25 -3.98 13.60
CA ALA A 160 -7.31 -3.03 14.18
C ALA A 160 -7.72 -1.57 13.93
N ILE A 161 -8.27 -1.25 12.74
CA ILE A 161 -8.81 0.09 12.44
C ILE A 161 -9.97 0.43 13.37
N ILE A 162 -10.87 -0.53 13.63
CA ILE A 162 -12.03 -0.33 14.53
C ILE A 162 -11.56 -0.07 15.95
N LEU A 163 -10.63 -0.89 16.46
CA LEU A 163 -10.05 -0.69 17.78
C LEU A 163 -9.30 0.64 17.89
N GLY A 164 -8.56 1.03 16.85
CA GLY A 164 -7.87 2.32 16.80
C GLY A 164 -8.85 3.50 16.85
N ALA A 165 -9.95 3.43 16.11
CA ALA A 165 -11.01 4.45 16.15
C ALA A 165 -11.72 4.50 17.51
N LEU A 166 -11.95 3.34 18.14
CA LEU A 166 -12.53 3.28 19.49
C LEU A 166 -11.58 3.86 20.55
N GLY A 167 -10.29 3.55 20.46
CA GLY A 167 -9.28 4.17 21.31
C GLY A 167 -9.20 5.69 21.11
N SER A 168 -9.31 6.16 19.87
CA SER A 168 -9.36 7.59 19.56
C SER A 168 -10.62 8.28 20.09
N TYR A 169 -11.78 7.59 20.05
CA TYR A 169 -13.01 8.07 20.66
C TYR A 169 -12.85 8.30 22.17
N VAL A 170 -12.30 7.31 22.88
CA VAL A 170 -12.16 7.35 24.34
C VAL A 170 -11.09 8.35 24.79
N CYS A 171 -9.93 8.40 24.12
CA CYS A 171 -8.82 9.26 24.54
C CYS A 171 -8.97 10.72 24.06
N PHE A 172 -9.52 10.95 22.86
CA PHE A 172 -9.54 12.28 22.22
C PHE A 172 -10.96 12.81 21.96
N GLY A 173 -12.02 12.07 22.30
CA GLY A 173 -13.40 12.51 22.10
C GLY A 173 -13.80 12.66 20.63
N LEU A 174 -13.13 11.94 19.72
CA LEU A 174 -13.37 12.03 18.28
C LEU A 174 -14.80 11.60 17.92
N LYS A 175 -15.63 12.47 17.33
CA LYS A 175 -16.99 12.08 16.92
C LYS A 175 -16.95 11.07 15.76
N LEU A 176 -17.37 9.81 16.02
CA LEU A 176 -17.48 8.78 14.99
C LEU A 176 -18.67 9.06 14.07
N THR A 177 -18.44 9.02 12.75
CA THR A 177 -19.48 9.13 11.73
C THR A 177 -20.37 7.88 11.73
N PRO A 178 -21.71 8.00 11.55
CA PRO A 178 -22.60 6.83 11.48
C PRO A 178 -22.24 5.83 10.36
N LEU A 179 -21.64 6.31 9.27
CA LEU A 179 -21.14 5.46 8.18
C LEU A 179 -19.96 4.58 8.61
N PHE A 180 -19.11 5.08 9.51
CA PHE A 180 -18.02 4.30 10.09
C PHE A 180 -18.57 3.21 11.02
N SER A 181 -19.57 3.50 11.85
CA SER A 181 -20.19 2.49 12.70
C SER A 181 -20.87 1.38 11.90
N LEU A 182 -21.51 1.71 10.77
CA LEU A 182 -22.07 0.70 9.86
C LEU A 182 -20.97 -0.22 9.32
N GLY A 183 -19.86 0.35 8.84
CA GLY A 183 -18.71 -0.43 8.38
C GLY A 183 -18.10 -1.30 9.49
N ALA A 184 -18.02 -0.78 10.72
CA ALA A 184 -17.51 -1.52 11.87
C ALA A 184 -18.38 -2.74 12.20
N VAL A 185 -19.71 -2.58 12.20
CA VAL A 185 -20.65 -3.68 12.43
C VAL A 185 -20.50 -4.76 11.35
N VAL A 186 -20.38 -4.39 10.08
CA VAL A 186 -20.18 -5.35 8.98
C VAL A 186 -18.89 -6.16 9.17
N VAL A 187 -17.78 -5.52 9.51
CA VAL A 187 -16.51 -6.21 9.78
C VAL A 187 -16.61 -7.13 10.99
N LEU A 188 -17.24 -6.67 12.09
CA LEU A 188 -17.45 -7.46 13.29
C LEU A 188 -18.34 -8.69 13.06
N ILE A 189 -19.34 -8.60 12.18
CA ILE A 189 -20.17 -9.74 11.77
C ILE A 189 -19.39 -10.69 10.86
N SER A 190 -18.53 -10.17 9.98
CA SER A 190 -17.79 -10.99 9.02
C SER A 190 -16.75 -11.93 9.66
N ILE A 191 -16.12 -11.53 10.78
CA ILE A 191 -15.08 -12.32 11.45
C ILE A 191 -15.61 -13.68 11.96
N PRO A 192 -16.67 -13.75 12.79
CA PRO A 192 -17.22 -15.03 13.24
C PRO A 192 -17.86 -15.81 12.10
N LEU A 193 -18.39 -15.14 11.07
CA LEU A 193 -18.95 -15.81 9.90
C LEU A 193 -17.88 -16.56 9.09
N TYR A 194 -16.66 -16.00 9.00
CA TYR A 194 -15.54 -16.67 8.34
C TYR A 194 -15.02 -17.88 9.15
N GLY A 195 -15.07 -17.82 10.48
CA GLY A 195 -14.63 -18.90 11.37
C GLY A 195 -15.69 -19.97 11.66
N ALA A 196 -16.93 -19.80 11.19
CA ALA A 196 -18.00 -20.75 11.47
C ALA A 196 -17.73 -22.09 10.76
N PRO A 197 -17.83 -23.24 11.46
CA PRO A 197 -17.69 -24.54 10.83
C PRO A 197 -18.76 -24.73 9.75
N SER A 198 -18.40 -25.37 8.64
CA SER A 198 -19.21 -25.58 7.42
C SER A 198 -20.58 -26.26 7.64
N CYS A 199 -20.91 -26.63 8.88
CA CYS A 199 -22.17 -27.24 9.30
C CYS A 199 -23.39 -26.29 9.22
N VAL A 200 -23.19 -25.00 8.90
CA VAL A 200 -24.30 -24.03 8.74
C VAL A 200 -24.83 -23.99 7.29
N PHE A 201 -24.08 -24.48 6.30
CA PHE A 201 -24.60 -24.60 4.94
C PHE A 201 -25.37 -25.92 4.81
N PRO A 202 -26.64 -25.94 4.36
CA PRO A 202 -27.32 -27.18 4.02
C PRO A 202 -26.45 -27.92 3.01
N ARG A 203 -25.91 -29.09 3.39
CA ARG A 203 -25.17 -29.97 2.47
C ARG A 203 -25.99 -30.08 1.19
N MET A 204 -25.45 -29.62 0.06
CA MET A 204 -25.96 -30.06 -1.23
C MET A 204 -25.98 -31.60 -1.23
N PRO A 205 -27.02 -32.23 -1.78
CA PRO A 205 -27.13 -33.68 -1.79
C PRO A 205 -25.86 -34.29 -2.41
N ALA A 206 -25.35 -35.35 -1.76
CA ALA A 206 -24.07 -36.02 -2.03
C ALA A 206 -23.90 -36.58 -3.47
N ALA A 207 -24.87 -36.39 -4.35
CA ALA A 207 -24.84 -36.82 -5.74
C ALA A 207 -23.96 -35.93 -6.65
N LEU A 208 -23.69 -34.67 -6.27
CA LEU A 208 -22.89 -33.75 -7.11
C LEU A 208 -21.39 -33.72 -6.76
N SER A 209 -20.99 -34.26 -5.61
CA SER A 209 -19.58 -34.27 -5.17
C SER A 209 -18.70 -35.26 -5.95
N SER A 210 -19.29 -36.28 -6.59
CA SER A 210 -18.55 -37.26 -7.40
C SER A 210 -18.18 -36.75 -8.81
N LEU A 211 -18.87 -35.71 -9.31
CA LEU A 211 -18.60 -35.12 -10.63
C LEU A 211 -17.49 -34.07 -10.61
N CYS A 212 -17.27 -33.40 -9.48
CA CYS A 212 -16.29 -32.32 -9.34
C CYS A 212 -14.87 -32.80 -8.96
N GLN A 213 -14.70 -34.09 -8.65
CA GLN A 213 -13.43 -34.64 -8.17
C GLN A 213 -12.57 -35.28 -9.28
N ARG A 214 -12.95 -35.14 -10.56
CA ARG A 214 -12.08 -35.56 -11.65
C ARG A 214 -11.00 -34.49 -11.89
N PRO A 215 -9.72 -34.78 -11.65
CA PRO A 215 -8.64 -33.89 -12.04
C PRO A 215 -8.55 -33.85 -13.56
N LEU A 216 -8.47 -32.64 -14.12
CA LEU A 216 -7.76 -32.39 -15.38
C LEU A 216 -6.34 -31.96 -15.04
#